data_AF-A0A2N9GRK4-F1
#
_entry.id   AF-A0A2N9GRK4-F1
#
_cell.length_a   1.000
_cell.length_b   1.000
_cell.length_c   1.000
_cell.angle_alpha   90.00
_cell.angle_beta   90.00
_cell.angle_gamma   90.00
#
_symmetry.space_group_name_H-M   'P 1'
#
loop_
_entity.id
_entity.type
_entity.pdbx_description
1 polymer ?
#
loop_
_entity_poly.entity_id
_entity_poly.type
_entity_poly.pdbx_seq_one_letter_code
_entity_poly.pdbx_strand_id
1 'polypeptide(L)'
;MESTSQKNHDPKSNEKEEHRSDQKTVNKFKEIISKIPKKQGVWVFDLYQYEGFWGSAFWLEGMLSVQDYFKPQPNQVIVGSTLKSGTTWLKALTFAIMTRSHVGESTNPLLTRLPHDCVPFIEVELCSSPQKLNLEVPLVATHIPYTSLPKSIINSSCKIVYICRDPKDVFVSLWHFRHKMNPKDMEDHPLEDAFECFCQGLTPCGPYWDHLLGYWRASLESPEKILFLKYENLKNETTYWVKKMAQFMGYPFSLEEEHRGVVQKIIDLCSFENLSSLKVNKSGIVRLEIGITQVGVNTLELKNNAFFRKGMVGDWKNLLTPEMAMRLDQITEQKLIGSGLTLNISTNA
;
A
#
# COMPACT_ATOMS: atom_id res chain seq x y z
N MET A 1 -44.54 41.51 -37.90
CA MET A 1 -44.96 40.14 -38.29
C MET A 1 -43.75 39.49 -38.95
N GLU A 2 -42.62 39.27 -38.28
CA GLU A 2 -42.39 38.36 -37.14
C GLU A 2 -43.10 37.00 -37.32
N SER A 3 -42.35 36.02 -37.82
CA SER A 3 -42.62 34.60 -37.59
C SER A 3 -41.33 33.91 -37.18
N THR A 4 -41.25 33.64 -35.88
CA THR A 4 -40.21 32.97 -35.12
C THR A 4 -40.25 31.47 -35.43
N SER A 5 -39.11 30.86 -35.78
CA SER A 5 -38.94 29.40 -35.74
C SER A 5 -37.95 29.06 -34.63
N GLN A 6 -38.48 28.53 -33.53
CA GLN A 6 -37.74 28.07 -32.36
C GLN A 6 -36.87 26.86 -32.70
N LYS A 7 -35.58 26.93 -32.35
CA LYS A 7 -34.69 25.78 -32.23
C LYS A 7 -34.93 25.14 -30.86
N ASN A 8 -35.35 23.88 -30.84
CA ASN A 8 -35.36 23.05 -29.64
C ASN A 8 -33.90 22.76 -29.23
N HIS A 9 -33.50 23.34 -28.12
CA HIS A 9 -32.31 22.95 -27.37
C HIS A 9 -32.76 21.98 -26.27
N ASP A 10 -32.43 20.70 -26.42
CA ASP A 10 -32.45 19.75 -25.31
C ASP A 10 -31.35 20.16 -24.31
N PRO A 11 -31.66 20.34 -23.01
CA PRO A 11 -30.66 20.62 -22.01
C PRO A 11 -29.90 19.33 -21.70
N LYS A 12 -28.64 19.31 -22.13
CA LYS A 12 -27.62 18.37 -21.63
C LYS A 12 -27.71 18.28 -20.11
N SER A 13 -27.88 17.06 -19.63
CA SER A 13 -27.74 16.65 -18.24
C SER A 13 -26.42 17.20 -17.68
N ASN A 14 -26.54 18.23 -16.85
CA ASN A 14 -25.47 18.75 -16.01
C ASN A 14 -25.34 17.85 -14.77
N GLU A 15 -24.89 16.62 -14.95
CA GLU A 15 -24.22 15.90 -13.86
C GLU A 15 -22.77 16.38 -13.86
N LYS A 16 -22.53 17.51 -13.21
CA LYS A 16 -21.17 17.96 -12.91
C LYS A 16 -20.61 17.03 -11.85
N GLU A 17 -19.54 16.32 -12.21
CA GLU A 17 -18.69 15.55 -11.30
C GLU A 17 -18.24 16.43 -10.12
N GLU A 18 -18.90 16.26 -8.97
CA GLU A 18 -18.46 16.77 -7.67
C GLU A 18 -17.32 15.89 -7.13
N HIS A 19 -16.11 16.02 -7.69
CA HIS A 19 -14.92 15.30 -7.20
C HIS A 19 -13.79 16.20 -6.71
N ARG A 20 -14.09 17.46 -6.38
CA ARG A 20 -13.24 18.24 -5.47
C ARG A 20 -13.74 17.95 -4.07
N SER A 21 -12.88 17.55 -3.13
CA SER A 21 -13.28 17.52 -1.72
C SER A 21 -13.75 18.93 -1.37
N ASP A 22 -15.06 19.15 -1.25
CA ASP A 22 -15.59 20.44 -0.86
C ASP A 22 -14.93 20.82 0.47
N GLN A 23 -14.62 22.11 0.66
CA GLN A 23 -13.95 22.60 1.87
C GLN A 23 -14.68 22.13 3.14
N LYS A 24 -15.99 21.93 3.04
CA LYS A 24 -16.85 21.32 4.05
C LYS A 24 -16.42 19.90 4.46
N THR A 25 -16.08 19.04 3.51
CA THR A 25 -15.62 17.66 3.76
C THR A 25 -14.24 17.65 4.42
N VAL A 26 -13.31 18.48 3.95
CA VAL A 26 -11.99 18.62 4.58
C VAL A 26 -12.13 19.11 6.03
N ASN A 27 -13.02 20.08 6.28
CA ASN A 27 -13.29 20.58 7.62
C ASN A 27 -13.92 19.50 8.52
N LYS A 28 -14.85 18.69 8.00
CA LYS A 28 -15.43 17.53 8.71
C LYS A 28 -14.34 16.56 9.18
N PHE A 29 -13.42 16.18 8.30
CA PHE A 29 -12.35 15.23 8.65
C PHE A 29 -11.38 15.81 9.68
N LYS A 30 -11.00 17.09 9.53
CA LYS A 30 -10.17 17.78 10.53
C LYS A 30 -10.84 17.87 11.90
N GLU A 31 -12.15 18.06 11.94
CA GLU A 31 -12.92 18.06 13.20
C GLU A 31 -12.98 16.66 13.86
N ILE A 32 -13.07 15.60 13.06
CA ILE A 32 -12.99 14.23 13.58
C ILE A 32 -11.59 13.98 14.17
N ILE A 33 -10.54 14.29 13.41
CA ILE A 33 -9.14 14.03 13.79
C ILE A 33 -8.72 14.85 15.02
N SER A 34 -9.29 16.05 15.23
CA SER A 34 -8.97 16.86 16.41
C SER A 34 -9.53 16.32 17.73
N LYS A 35 -10.51 15.40 17.67
CA LYS A 35 -11.20 14.84 18.85
C LYS A 35 -10.70 13.45 19.25
N ILE A 36 -9.84 12.82 18.45
CA ILE A 36 -9.34 11.46 18.70
C ILE A 36 -7.98 11.45 19.40
N PRO A 37 -7.61 10.35 20.10
CA PRO A 37 -6.33 10.26 20.81
C PRO A 37 -5.13 10.50 19.90
N LYS A 38 -4.15 11.26 20.39
CA LYS A 38 -2.94 11.66 19.67
C LYS A 38 -1.67 11.26 20.44
N LYS A 39 -0.64 10.81 19.73
CA LYS A 39 0.72 10.62 20.22
C LYS A 39 1.69 11.43 19.37
N GLN A 40 2.41 12.34 20.03
CA GLN A 40 3.32 13.29 19.36
C GLN A 40 4.70 12.69 19.12
N GLY A 41 5.30 13.01 17.97
CA GLY A 41 6.73 12.76 17.72
C GLY A 41 7.19 11.30 17.78
N VAL A 42 6.28 10.33 17.63
CA VAL A 42 6.61 8.91 17.76
C VAL A 42 7.38 8.39 16.54
N TRP A 43 7.10 8.94 15.35
CA TRP A 43 7.78 8.64 14.09
C TRP A 43 8.13 9.93 13.35
N VAL A 44 7.96 9.99 12.02
CA VAL A 44 8.11 11.23 11.23
C VAL A 44 6.95 12.21 11.48
N PHE A 45 5.78 11.66 11.81
CA PHE A 45 4.55 12.43 12.02
C PHE A 45 3.91 12.04 13.35
N ASP A 46 3.11 12.96 13.89
CA ASP A 46 2.18 12.64 14.96
C ASP A 46 1.21 11.54 14.52
N LEU A 47 0.90 10.63 15.44
CA LEU A 47 -0.04 9.54 15.22
C LEU A 47 -1.35 9.80 15.95
N TYR A 48 -2.45 9.48 15.30
CA TYR A 48 -3.81 9.62 15.79
C TYR A 48 -4.51 8.26 15.73
N GLN A 49 -5.27 7.92 16.77
CA GLN A 49 -5.94 6.63 16.87
C GLN A 49 -7.39 6.70 16.39
N TYR A 50 -7.72 5.96 15.33
CA TYR A 50 -9.06 5.86 14.78
C TYR A 50 -9.38 4.40 14.45
N GLU A 51 -10.57 3.91 14.83
CA GLU A 51 -11.00 2.52 14.62
C GLU A 51 -9.99 1.45 15.11
N GLY A 52 -9.22 1.77 16.16
CA GLY A 52 -8.20 0.89 16.73
C GLY A 52 -6.82 0.97 16.08
N PHE A 53 -6.66 1.79 15.02
CA PHE A 53 -5.41 1.93 14.29
C PHE A 53 -4.80 3.33 14.41
N TRP A 54 -3.47 3.39 14.35
CA TRP A 54 -2.69 4.62 14.42
C TRP A 54 -2.26 5.07 13.02
N GLY A 55 -2.48 6.34 12.70
CA GLY A 55 -2.08 6.92 11.42
C GLY A 55 -1.74 8.40 11.52
N SER A 56 -1.04 8.93 10.52
CA SER A 56 -0.85 10.37 10.40
C SER A 56 -2.17 11.05 10.06
N ALA A 57 -2.28 12.35 10.36
CA ALA A 57 -3.49 13.12 10.04
C ALA A 57 -3.86 13.04 8.55
N PHE A 58 -2.88 13.20 7.64
CA PHE A 58 -3.13 13.14 6.21
C PHE A 58 -3.60 11.75 5.74
N TRP A 59 -3.07 10.68 6.34
CA TRP A 59 -3.50 9.32 6.02
C TRP A 59 -4.92 9.06 6.52
N LEU A 60 -5.28 9.57 7.70
CA LEU A 60 -6.64 9.48 8.22
C LEU A 60 -7.64 10.28 7.40
N GLU A 61 -7.30 11.49 6.94
CA GLU A 61 -8.13 12.26 6.01
C GLU A 61 -8.40 11.45 4.73
N GLY A 62 -7.36 10.80 4.21
CA GLY A 62 -7.42 9.88 3.09
C GLY A 62 -8.34 8.68 3.32
N MET A 63 -8.16 7.99 4.45
CA MET A 63 -8.95 6.83 4.82
C MET A 63 -10.43 7.19 5.01
N LEU A 64 -10.75 8.29 5.71
CA LEU A 64 -12.11 8.78 5.89
C LEU A 64 -12.77 9.11 4.54
N SER A 65 -12.02 9.71 3.62
CA SER A 65 -12.51 9.96 2.26
C SER A 65 -12.77 8.67 1.49
N VAL A 66 -11.90 7.67 1.62
CA VAL A 66 -12.10 6.35 1.01
C VAL A 66 -13.35 5.68 1.59
N GLN A 67 -13.57 5.78 2.90
CA GLN A 67 -14.76 5.27 3.56
C GLN A 67 -16.06 5.91 3.05
N ASP A 68 -16.06 7.24 2.89
CA ASP A 68 -17.26 8.01 2.50
C ASP A 68 -17.54 7.97 0.98
N TYR A 69 -16.50 7.94 0.13
CA TYR A 69 -16.65 8.28 -1.29
C TYR A 69 -16.09 7.26 -2.29
N PHE A 70 -15.20 6.34 -1.88
CA PHE A 70 -14.57 5.45 -2.85
C PHE A 70 -15.57 4.44 -3.42
N LYS A 71 -15.66 4.38 -4.75
CA LYS A 71 -16.40 3.38 -5.50
C LYS A 71 -15.42 2.62 -6.40
N PRO A 72 -15.19 1.32 -6.16
CA PRO A 72 -14.25 0.57 -6.97
C PRO A 72 -14.77 0.37 -8.40
N GLN A 73 -13.86 0.26 -9.35
CA GLN A 73 -14.19 -0.19 -10.70
C GLN A 73 -14.58 -1.69 -10.69
N PRO A 74 -15.40 -2.16 -11.65
CA PRO A 74 -15.67 -3.59 -11.79
C PRO A 74 -14.37 -4.40 -11.96
N ASN A 75 -14.27 -5.53 -11.24
CA ASN A 75 -13.12 -6.43 -11.28
C ASN A 75 -11.78 -5.78 -10.86
N GLN A 76 -11.81 -4.63 -10.18
CA GLN A 76 -10.60 -3.97 -9.69
C GLN A 76 -9.86 -4.86 -8.69
N VAL A 77 -8.54 -4.95 -8.87
CA VAL A 77 -7.64 -5.63 -7.93
C VAL A 77 -7.04 -4.59 -6.98
N ILE A 78 -7.08 -4.90 -5.69
CA ILE A 78 -6.54 -4.06 -4.62
C ILE A 78 -5.30 -4.74 -4.03
N VAL A 79 -4.18 -4.05 -4.06
CA VAL A 79 -2.91 -4.48 -3.47
C VAL A 79 -2.83 -3.97 -2.04
N GLY A 80 -3.00 -4.87 -1.07
CA GLY A 80 -2.97 -4.54 0.35
C GLY A 80 -1.66 -4.92 1.02
N SER A 81 -1.17 -4.10 1.94
CA SER A 81 -0.12 -4.51 2.88
C SER A 81 -0.07 -3.55 4.05
N THR A 82 0.54 -3.95 5.17
CA THR A 82 1.12 -2.95 6.09
C THR A 82 2.31 -2.25 5.43
N LEU A 83 2.73 -1.10 5.96
CA LEU A 83 3.94 -0.43 5.46
C LEU A 83 5.14 -1.37 5.55
N LYS A 84 6.00 -1.31 4.52
CA LYS A 84 7.31 -1.99 4.46
C LYS A 84 7.26 -3.53 4.41
N SER A 85 6.08 -4.11 4.21
CA SER A 85 5.89 -5.57 4.06
C SER A 85 6.05 -6.10 2.62
N GLY A 86 6.59 -5.30 1.69
CA GLY A 86 6.83 -5.71 0.29
C GLY A 86 5.95 -5.05 -0.76
N THR A 87 5.23 -3.98 -0.41
CA THR A 87 4.27 -3.29 -1.29
C THR A 87 4.86 -2.88 -2.65
N THR A 88 6.06 -2.30 -2.68
CA THR A 88 6.70 -1.85 -3.94
C THR A 88 6.88 -3.02 -4.91
N TRP A 89 7.32 -4.17 -4.39
CA TRP A 89 7.52 -5.37 -5.18
C TRP A 89 6.20 -5.98 -5.63
N LEU A 90 5.21 -6.05 -4.71
CA LEU A 90 3.90 -6.56 -5.03
C LEU A 90 3.20 -5.72 -6.11
N LYS A 91 3.24 -4.38 -6.00
CA LYS A 91 2.74 -3.45 -7.02
C LYS A 91 3.36 -3.72 -8.38
N ALA A 92 4.70 -3.82 -8.44
CA ALA A 92 5.42 -4.10 -9.69
C ALA A 92 4.98 -5.43 -10.31
N LEU A 93 4.93 -6.51 -9.53
CA LEU A 93 4.50 -7.83 -10.00
C LEU A 93 3.05 -7.81 -10.51
N THR A 94 2.11 -7.28 -9.71
CA THR A 94 0.69 -7.22 -10.11
C THR A 94 0.49 -6.37 -11.37
N PHE A 95 1.21 -5.26 -11.50
CA PHE A 95 1.13 -4.39 -12.67
C PHE A 95 1.70 -5.09 -13.90
N ALA A 96 2.88 -5.70 -13.80
CA ALA A 96 3.50 -6.44 -14.90
C ALA A 96 2.62 -7.61 -15.36
N ILE A 97 2.02 -8.35 -14.42
CA ILE A 97 1.08 -9.44 -14.72
C ILE A 97 -0.12 -8.92 -15.54
N MET A 98 -0.77 -7.84 -15.12
CA MET A 98 -1.99 -7.33 -15.78
C MET A 98 -1.73 -6.66 -17.12
N THR A 99 -0.51 -6.15 -17.35
CA THR A 99 -0.18 -5.35 -18.54
C THR A 99 0.63 -6.11 -19.60
N ARG A 100 1.13 -7.31 -19.30
CA ARG A 100 2.04 -8.08 -20.17
C ARG A 100 1.53 -8.34 -21.60
N SER A 101 0.22 -8.38 -21.81
CA SER A 101 -0.39 -8.58 -23.14
C SER A 101 -0.46 -7.30 -23.98
N HIS A 102 -0.34 -6.13 -23.35
CA HIS A 102 -0.54 -4.83 -23.98
C HIS A 102 0.72 -3.96 -23.99
N VAL A 103 1.70 -4.33 -23.17
CA VAL A 103 2.92 -3.55 -22.94
C VAL A 103 4.13 -4.42 -23.27
N GLY A 104 4.95 -3.95 -24.21
CA GLY A 104 6.18 -4.61 -24.60
C GLY A 104 7.26 -4.55 -23.51
N GLU A 105 8.22 -5.47 -23.56
CA GLU A 105 9.29 -5.57 -22.57
C GLU A 105 10.10 -4.27 -22.44
N SER A 106 10.43 -3.63 -23.56
CA SER A 106 11.22 -2.38 -23.60
C SER A 106 10.40 -1.12 -23.38
N THR A 107 9.07 -1.20 -23.44
CA THR A 107 8.15 -0.07 -23.26
C THR A 107 7.42 -0.13 -21.91
N ASN A 108 7.82 -1.05 -21.03
CA ASN A 108 7.15 -1.23 -19.76
C ASN A 108 7.27 0.02 -18.87
N PRO A 109 6.15 0.60 -18.37
CA PRO A 109 6.18 1.76 -17.48
C PRO A 109 7.07 1.59 -16.25
N LEU A 110 7.27 0.36 -15.76
CA LEU A 110 8.16 0.08 -14.63
C LEU A 110 9.64 0.42 -14.91
N LEU A 111 10.04 0.58 -16.18
CA LEU A 111 11.39 1.00 -16.57
C LEU A 111 11.62 2.51 -16.37
N THR A 112 10.55 3.32 -16.39
CA THR A 112 10.62 4.79 -16.40
C THR A 112 9.81 5.46 -15.29
N ARG A 113 9.01 4.70 -14.52
CA ARG A 113 8.18 5.16 -13.40
C ARG A 113 8.40 4.30 -12.16
N LEU A 114 8.18 4.88 -10.98
CA LEU A 114 8.20 4.12 -9.73
C LEU A 114 6.97 3.18 -9.70
N PRO A 115 7.05 1.94 -9.15
CA PRO A 115 5.87 1.08 -9.04
C PRO A 115 4.69 1.72 -8.29
N HIS A 116 4.96 2.66 -7.38
CA HIS A 116 3.93 3.44 -6.68
C HIS A 116 3.18 4.42 -7.59
N ASP A 117 3.78 4.87 -8.70
CA ASP A 117 3.13 5.72 -9.71
C ASP A 117 2.27 4.90 -10.68
N CYS A 118 2.58 3.61 -10.84
CA CYS A 118 1.83 2.69 -11.71
C CYS A 118 0.60 2.09 -11.01
N VAL A 119 0.67 1.98 -9.67
CA VAL A 119 -0.41 1.45 -8.83
C VAL A 119 -0.63 2.42 -7.68
N PRO A 120 -1.53 3.42 -7.82
CA PRO A 120 -1.72 4.46 -6.83
C PRO A 120 -2.33 3.94 -5.53
N PHE A 121 -2.10 4.66 -4.42
CA PHE A 121 -2.78 4.39 -3.16
C PHE A 121 -4.12 5.12 -3.09
N ILE A 122 -5.21 4.40 -2.82
CA ILE A 122 -6.56 4.99 -2.79
C ILE A 122 -6.67 6.10 -1.73
N GLU A 123 -6.09 5.88 -0.55
CA GLU A 123 -6.09 6.84 0.56
C GLU A 123 -5.19 8.06 0.31
N VAL A 124 -4.28 8.00 -0.66
CA VAL A 124 -3.45 9.17 -1.02
C VAL A 124 -4.11 9.93 -2.16
N GLU A 125 -4.53 9.23 -3.22
CA GLU A 125 -4.97 9.92 -4.44
C GLU A 125 -6.43 10.37 -4.39
N LEU A 126 -7.32 9.72 -3.64
CA LEU A 126 -8.75 10.04 -3.72
C LEU A 126 -9.09 11.48 -3.29
N CYS A 127 -8.46 11.97 -2.21
CA CYS A 127 -8.64 13.35 -1.76
C CYS A 127 -7.95 14.36 -2.69
N SER A 128 -6.86 13.92 -3.29
CA SER A 128 -5.75 14.81 -3.63
C SER A 128 -5.63 14.96 -5.14
N SER A 129 -5.73 13.84 -5.85
CA SER A 129 -5.75 13.75 -7.31
C SER A 129 -6.66 12.60 -7.78
N PRO A 130 -7.99 12.64 -7.56
CA PRO A 130 -8.89 11.52 -7.89
C PRO A 130 -8.88 11.14 -9.38
N GLN A 131 -8.48 12.05 -10.26
CA GLN A 131 -8.20 11.79 -11.68
C GLN A 131 -7.19 10.63 -11.88
N LYS A 132 -6.20 10.49 -10.98
CA LYS A 132 -5.21 9.40 -11.02
C LYS A 132 -5.81 8.02 -10.68
N LEU A 133 -7.05 7.96 -10.21
CA LEU A 133 -7.77 6.71 -9.96
C LEU A 133 -8.62 6.27 -11.16
N ASN A 134 -8.74 7.09 -12.20
CA ASN A 134 -9.31 6.67 -13.48
C ASN A 134 -8.28 5.90 -14.30
N LEU A 135 -8.01 4.67 -13.86
CA LEU A 135 -6.93 3.85 -14.38
C LEU A 135 -7.41 2.98 -15.55
N GLU A 136 -6.60 2.93 -16.61
CA GLU A 136 -6.76 1.93 -17.68
C GLU A 136 -6.50 0.51 -17.17
N VAL A 137 -5.61 0.37 -16.18
CA VAL A 137 -5.31 -0.88 -15.48
C VAL A 137 -6.05 -0.84 -14.16
N PRO A 138 -7.07 -1.69 -13.91
CA PRO A 138 -7.92 -1.61 -12.72
C PRO A 138 -7.18 -2.20 -11.51
N LEU A 139 -6.10 -1.53 -11.09
CA LEU A 139 -5.17 -1.96 -10.06
C LEU A 139 -4.84 -0.76 -9.16
N VAL A 140 -5.24 -0.85 -7.90
CA VAL A 140 -4.96 0.16 -6.88
C VAL A 140 -4.31 -0.49 -5.67
N ALA A 141 -3.79 0.30 -4.74
CA ALA A 141 -3.20 -0.20 -3.52
C ALA A 141 -3.76 0.50 -2.29
N THR A 142 -3.56 -0.12 -1.13
CA THR A 142 -3.93 0.48 0.16
C THR A 142 -3.10 -0.05 1.31
N HIS A 143 -2.90 0.80 2.31
CA HIS A 143 -2.45 0.49 3.66
C HIS A 143 -3.59 0.59 4.69
N ILE A 144 -4.85 0.75 4.25
CA ILE A 144 -6.02 0.76 5.14
C ILE A 144 -6.20 -0.65 5.74
N PRO A 145 -6.37 -0.78 7.06
CA PRO A 145 -6.71 -2.05 7.70
C PRO A 145 -8.02 -2.64 7.16
N TYR A 146 -8.13 -3.97 7.07
CA TYR A 146 -9.30 -4.62 6.49
C TYR A 146 -10.63 -4.16 7.12
N THR A 147 -10.66 -4.03 8.44
CA THR A 147 -11.84 -3.60 9.21
C THR A 147 -12.27 -2.15 8.95
N SER A 148 -11.37 -1.34 8.39
CA SER A 148 -11.61 0.06 8.05
C SER A 148 -11.83 0.26 6.55
N LEU A 149 -11.81 -0.80 5.74
CA LEU A 149 -12.15 -0.71 4.31
C LEU A 149 -13.64 -0.34 4.13
N PRO A 150 -13.99 0.46 3.11
CA PRO A 150 -15.37 0.79 2.82
C PRO A 150 -16.17 -0.45 2.45
N LYS A 151 -17.46 -0.45 2.81
CA LYS A 151 -18.42 -1.48 2.39
C LYS A 151 -18.50 -1.62 0.88
N SER A 152 -18.21 -0.55 0.12
CA SER A 152 -18.14 -0.59 -1.34
C SER A 152 -17.04 -1.52 -1.87
N ILE A 153 -15.95 -1.73 -1.14
CA ILE A 153 -14.92 -2.72 -1.44
C ILE A 153 -15.30 -4.09 -0.88
N ILE A 154 -15.75 -4.15 0.37
CA ILE A 154 -16.06 -5.43 1.04
C ILE A 154 -17.18 -6.18 0.31
N ASN A 155 -18.20 -5.47 -0.17
CA ASN A 155 -19.37 -6.05 -0.82
C ASN A 155 -19.28 -6.14 -2.36
N SER A 156 -18.22 -5.63 -2.99
CA SER A 156 -18.07 -5.69 -4.45
C SER A 156 -17.49 -7.03 -4.94
N SER A 157 -17.23 -7.16 -6.23
CA SER A 157 -16.47 -8.27 -6.81
C SER A 157 -14.96 -8.04 -6.83
N CYS A 158 -14.46 -6.99 -6.17
CA CYS A 158 -13.03 -6.70 -6.12
C CYS A 158 -12.26 -7.84 -5.49
N LYS A 159 -11.05 -8.06 -6.02
CA LYS A 159 -10.09 -9.01 -5.45
C LYS A 159 -9.02 -8.26 -4.69
N ILE A 160 -8.55 -8.84 -3.59
CA ILE A 160 -7.48 -8.28 -2.77
C ILE A 160 -6.29 -9.22 -2.82
N VAL A 161 -5.12 -8.70 -3.18
CA VAL A 161 -3.84 -9.39 -3.00
C VAL A 161 -3.13 -8.72 -1.83
N TYR A 162 -3.09 -9.41 -0.68
CA TYR A 162 -2.48 -8.91 0.54
C TYR A 162 -1.11 -9.55 0.79
N ILE A 163 -0.12 -8.77 1.24
CA ILE A 163 1.19 -9.31 1.63
C ILE A 163 1.61 -8.87 3.04
N CYS A 164 2.01 -9.83 3.86
CA CYS A 164 2.67 -9.61 5.15
C CYS A 164 4.14 -10.05 5.11
N ARG A 165 4.86 -9.82 6.20
CA ARG A 165 6.30 -10.08 6.31
C ARG A 165 6.67 -10.36 7.77
N ASP A 166 7.83 -10.95 8.08
CA ASP A 166 8.31 -11.03 9.46
C ASP A 166 8.34 -9.63 10.13
N PRO A 167 7.67 -9.42 11.28
CA PRO A 167 7.62 -8.12 11.97
C PRO A 167 9.00 -7.57 12.34
N LYS A 168 10.00 -8.42 12.59
CA LYS A 168 11.39 -7.99 12.85
C LYS A 168 11.98 -7.28 11.64
N ASP A 169 11.80 -7.87 10.46
CA ASP A 169 12.25 -7.28 9.19
C ASP A 169 11.42 -6.03 8.80
N VAL A 170 10.12 -6.03 9.12
CA VAL A 170 9.26 -4.85 8.93
C VAL A 170 9.76 -3.68 9.76
N PHE A 171 10.04 -3.90 11.05
CA PHE A 171 10.58 -2.87 11.93
C PHE A 171 11.90 -2.30 11.40
N VAL A 172 12.87 -3.15 11.06
CA VAL A 172 14.16 -2.71 10.49
C VAL A 172 13.97 -1.93 9.19
N SER A 173 13.05 -2.38 8.32
CA SER A 173 12.75 -1.65 7.09
C SER A 173 12.05 -0.31 7.35
N LEU A 174 11.20 -0.21 8.37
CA LEU A 174 10.51 1.02 8.75
C LEU A 174 11.50 2.01 9.37
N TRP A 175 12.37 1.54 10.26
CA TRP A 175 13.46 2.30 10.85
C TRP A 175 14.31 2.98 9.77
N HIS A 176 14.90 2.22 8.84
CA HIS A 176 15.71 2.82 7.78
C HIS A 176 14.92 3.72 6.82
N PHE A 177 13.64 3.41 6.58
CA PHE A 177 12.79 4.23 5.71
C PHE A 177 12.52 5.59 6.33
N ARG A 178 12.21 5.64 7.63
CA ARG A 178 12.06 6.87 8.41
C ARG A 178 13.27 7.79 8.24
N HIS A 179 14.48 7.24 8.38
CA HIS A 179 15.73 7.98 8.25
C HIS A 179 15.96 8.56 6.86
N LYS A 180 15.44 7.91 5.81
CA LYS A 180 15.49 8.45 4.45
C LYS A 180 14.43 9.53 4.21
N MET A 181 13.32 9.52 4.95
CA MET A 181 12.28 10.56 4.88
C MET A 181 12.70 11.84 5.60
N ASN A 182 13.32 11.74 6.77
CA ASN A 182 13.83 12.89 7.51
C ASN A 182 15.23 12.60 8.09
N PRO A 183 16.31 12.86 7.32
CA PRO A 183 17.67 12.58 7.77
C PRO A 183 18.12 13.39 8.99
N LYS A 184 17.43 14.50 9.31
CA LYS A 184 17.73 15.35 10.46
C LYS A 184 17.23 14.77 11.79
N ASP A 185 16.31 13.80 11.77
CA ASP A 185 15.73 13.17 12.97
C ASP A 185 16.62 12.08 13.60
N MET A 186 17.81 11.81 13.05
CA MET A 186 18.73 10.75 13.55
C MET A 186 19.14 10.96 15.01
N GLU A 187 19.35 12.20 15.44
CA GLU A 187 19.88 12.51 16.77
C GLU A 187 18.79 12.52 17.86
N ASP A 188 17.54 12.76 17.47
CA ASP A 188 16.43 12.98 18.42
C ASP A 188 15.67 11.70 18.79
N HIS A 189 15.93 10.57 18.12
CA HIS A 189 15.13 9.36 18.29
C HIS A 189 15.97 8.07 18.21
N PRO A 190 16.34 7.46 19.34
CA PRO A 190 17.11 6.23 19.36
C PRO A 190 16.32 5.01 18.84
N LEU A 191 17.06 3.96 18.45
CA LEU A 191 16.49 2.73 17.90
C LEU A 191 15.54 2.06 18.90
N GLU A 192 15.93 2.08 20.17
CA GLU A 192 15.23 1.51 21.30
C GLU A 192 13.84 2.13 21.45
N ASP A 193 13.73 3.45 21.37
CA ASP A 193 12.43 4.14 21.47
C ASP A 193 11.52 3.78 20.30
N ALA A 194 12.05 3.75 19.07
CA ALA A 194 11.28 3.33 17.91
C ALA A 194 10.84 1.86 18.01
N PHE A 195 11.69 1.01 18.58
CA PHE A 195 11.40 -0.40 18.84
C PHE A 195 10.29 -0.56 19.89
N GLU A 196 10.34 0.19 20.99
CA GLU A 196 9.27 0.21 21.99
C GLU A 196 7.94 0.63 21.38
N CYS A 197 7.96 1.69 20.56
CA CYS A 197 6.77 2.17 19.87
C CYS A 197 6.21 1.11 18.92
N PHE A 198 7.07 0.40 18.19
CA PHE A 198 6.66 -0.72 17.33
C PHE A 198 6.01 -1.85 18.14
N CYS A 199 6.63 -2.25 19.26
CA CYS A 199 6.11 -3.29 20.15
C CYS A 199 4.73 -2.92 20.74
N GLN A 200 4.51 -1.64 21.04
CA GLN A 200 3.24 -1.12 21.54
C GLN A 200 2.17 -0.94 20.44
N GLY A 201 2.52 -1.18 19.17
CA GLY A 201 1.63 -0.98 18.02
C GLY A 201 1.49 0.49 17.59
N LEU A 202 2.30 1.39 18.14
CA LEU A 202 2.32 2.82 17.81
C LEU A 202 3.14 3.04 16.53
N THR A 203 2.63 2.60 15.39
CA THR A 203 3.27 2.76 14.07
C THR A 203 2.28 3.33 13.05
N PRO A 204 2.75 3.94 11.95
CA PRO A 204 1.86 4.30 10.86
C PRO A 204 1.13 3.06 10.31
N CYS A 205 -0.20 3.11 10.27
CA CYS A 205 -1.09 1.99 9.94
C CYS A 205 -0.99 0.81 10.93
N GLY A 206 -0.48 1.04 12.14
CA GLY A 206 -0.39 0.04 13.21
C GLY A 206 -1.67 -0.02 14.06
N PRO A 207 -1.82 -1.01 14.96
CA PRO A 207 -0.83 -2.05 15.29
C PRO A 207 -0.62 -3.07 14.16
N TYR A 208 0.63 -3.49 13.97
CA TYR A 208 1.03 -4.38 12.88
C TYR A 208 0.25 -5.72 12.86
N TRP A 209 0.14 -6.36 14.03
CA TRP A 209 -0.51 -7.67 14.15
C TRP A 209 -2.03 -7.60 13.96
N ASP A 210 -2.68 -6.56 14.46
CA ASP A 210 -4.11 -6.36 14.28
C ASP A 210 -4.42 -6.11 12.79
N HIS A 211 -3.57 -5.34 12.10
CA HIS A 211 -3.72 -5.08 10.68
C HIS A 211 -3.60 -6.36 9.85
N LEU A 212 -2.59 -7.20 10.10
CA LEU A 212 -2.42 -8.44 9.34
C LEU A 212 -3.51 -9.47 9.68
N LEU A 213 -3.97 -9.53 10.93
CA LEU A 213 -4.99 -10.48 11.37
C LEU A 213 -6.36 -10.18 10.74
N GLY A 214 -6.68 -8.90 10.53
CA GLY A 214 -7.90 -8.51 9.81
C GLY A 214 -7.94 -9.13 8.41
N TYR A 215 -6.86 -8.97 7.64
CA TYR A 215 -6.75 -9.57 6.30
C TYR A 215 -6.65 -11.09 6.32
N TRP A 216 -5.96 -11.67 7.31
CA TRP A 216 -5.84 -13.11 7.46
C TRP A 216 -7.21 -13.77 7.67
N ARG A 217 -7.98 -13.30 8.66
CA ARG A 217 -9.33 -13.83 8.95
C ARG A 217 -10.25 -13.69 7.74
N ALA A 218 -10.26 -12.52 7.11
CA ALA A 218 -11.04 -12.29 5.90
C ALA A 218 -10.65 -13.21 4.74
N SER A 219 -9.35 -13.56 4.63
CA SER A 219 -8.90 -14.51 3.59
C SER A 219 -9.33 -15.95 3.85
N LEU A 220 -9.58 -16.33 5.10
CA LEU A 220 -10.15 -17.63 5.44
C LEU A 220 -11.64 -17.67 5.13
N GLU A 221 -12.35 -16.56 5.33
CA GLU A 221 -13.78 -16.42 5.06
C GLU A 221 -14.11 -16.29 3.56
N SER A 222 -13.23 -15.66 2.78
CA SER A 222 -13.44 -15.40 1.35
C SER A 222 -12.16 -15.63 0.52
N PRO A 223 -11.66 -16.87 0.43
CA PRO A 223 -10.41 -17.20 -0.26
C PRO A 223 -10.44 -16.93 -1.77
N GLU A 224 -11.61 -16.90 -2.39
CA GLU A 224 -11.81 -16.51 -3.80
C GLU A 224 -11.63 -15.00 -4.03
N LYS A 225 -11.70 -14.22 -2.95
CA LYS A 225 -11.73 -12.76 -2.95
C LYS A 225 -10.46 -12.14 -2.37
N ILE A 226 -9.76 -12.86 -1.49
CA ILE A 226 -8.52 -12.38 -0.85
C ILE A 226 -7.42 -13.44 -0.94
N LEU A 227 -6.34 -13.10 -1.64
CA LEU A 227 -5.10 -13.87 -1.67
C LEU A 227 -4.14 -13.31 -0.62
N PHE A 228 -3.90 -14.07 0.44
CA PHE A 228 -2.94 -13.73 1.50
C PHE A 228 -1.56 -14.31 1.19
N LEU A 229 -0.56 -13.43 1.10
CA LEU A 229 0.84 -13.76 0.79
C LEU A 229 1.76 -13.44 1.98
N LYS A 230 2.85 -14.20 2.08
CA LYS A 230 3.99 -13.88 2.95
C LYS A 230 5.17 -13.51 2.07
N TYR A 231 5.86 -12.41 2.37
CA TYR A 231 7.02 -11.93 1.62
C TYR A 231 8.10 -13.00 1.51
N GLU A 232 8.33 -13.75 2.59
CA GLU A 232 9.29 -14.84 2.67
C GLU A 232 8.95 -15.96 1.67
N ASN A 233 7.67 -16.37 1.61
CA ASN A 233 7.21 -17.40 0.69
C ASN A 233 7.28 -16.92 -0.77
N LEU A 234 6.84 -15.68 -1.03
CA LEU A 234 6.93 -15.07 -2.36
C LEU A 234 8.40 -15.00 -2.83
N LYS A 235 9.35 -14.71 -1.93
CA LYS A 235 10.78 -14.68 -2.28
C LYS A 235 11.36 -16.08 -2.47
N ASN A 236 10.99 -17.04 -1.64
CA ASN A 236 11.48 -18.42 -1.72
C ASN A 236 10.98 -19.15 -2.99
N GLU A 237 9.71 -18.99 -3.34
CA GLU A 237 9.06 -19.71 -4.46
C GLU A 237 8.44 -18.73 -5.46
N THR A 238 9.24 -17.77 -5.92
CA THR A 238 8.76 -16.63 -6.73
C THR A 238 7.92 -17.06 -7.94
N THR A 239 8.40 -18.03 -8.73
CA THR A 239 7.68 -18.52 -9.92
C THR A 239 6.30 -19.09 -9.60
N TYR A 240 6.19 -19.87 -8.53
CA TYR A 240 4.91 -20.44 -8.09
C TYR A 240 3.92 -19.33 -7.71
N TRP A 241 4.36 -18.40 -6.86
CA TRP A 241 3.47 -17.34 -6.36
C TRP A 241 3.09 -16.34 -7.44
N VAL A 242 3.99 -16.01 -8.38
CA VAL A 242 3.66 -15.16 -9.54
C VAL A 242 2.58 -15.80 -10.41
N LYS A 243 2.68 -17.10 -10.71
CA LYS A 243 1.63 -17.83 -11.42
C LYS A 243 0.32 -17.87 -10.64
N LYS A 244 0.38 -18.13 -9.33
CA LYS A 244 -0.81 -18.18 -8.46
C LYS A 244 -1.51 -16.81 -8.37
N MET A 245 -0.75 -15.73 -8.25
CA MET A 245 -1.27 -14.36 -8.31
C MET A 245 -1.95 -14.09 -9.64
N ALA A 246 -1.31 -14.46 -10.76
CA ALA A 246 -1.86 -14.26 -12.09
C ALA A 246 -3.19 -15.01 -12.27
N GLN A 247 -3.26 -16.27 -11.85
CA GLN A 247 -4.51 -17.05 -11.82
C GLN A 247 -5.57 -16.37 -10.95
N PHE A 248 -5.20 -15.98 -9.73
CA PHE A 248 -6.11 -15.35 -8.78
C PHE A 248 -6.68 -14.03 -9.33
N MET A 249 -5.85 -13.19 -9.93
CA MET A 249 -6.25 -11.90 -10.51
C MET A 249 -7.09 -12.04 -11.80
N GLY A 250 -7.22 -13.26 -12.35
CA GLY A 250 -7.95 -13.50 -13.61
C GLY A 250 -7.11 -13.32 -14.87
N TYR A 251 -5.78 -13.34 -14.74
CA TYR A 251 -4.82 -13.22 -15.84
C TYR A 251 -3.88 -14.44 -15.89
N PRO A 252 -4.40 -15.69 -15.91
CA PRO A 252 -3.54 -16.87 -15.87
C PRO A 252 -2.57 -16.91 -17.05
N PHE A 253 -1.38 -17.47 -16.82
CA PHE A 253 -0.42 -17.67 -17.90
C PHE A 253 -0.86 -18.84 -18.79
N SER A 254 -0.79 -18.67 -20.11
CA SER A 254 -0.99 -19.79 -21.03
C SER A 254 0.25 -20.70 -21.06
N LEU A 255 0.08 -21.96 -21.47
CA LEU A 255 1.22 -22.87 -21.68
C LEU A 255 2.26 -22.28 -22.65
N GLU A 256 1.81 -21.52 -23.64
CA GLU A 256 2.72 -20.85 -24.58
C GLU A 256 3.50 -19.70 -23.91
N GLU A 257 2.85 -18.89 -23.07
CA GLU A 257 3.54 -17.86 -22.28
C GLU A 257 4.60 -18.48 -21.36
N GLU A 258 4.28 -19.62 -20.74
CA GLU A 258 5.23 -20.36 -19.91
C GLU A 258 6.41 -20.89 -20.71
N HIS A 259 6.16 -21.56 -21.85
CA HIS A 259 7.24 -22.06 -22.72
C HIS A 259 8.13 -20.95 -23.27
N ARG A 260 7.57 -19.76 -23.56
CA ARG A 260 8.33 -18.58 -24.00
C ARG A 260 9.05 -17.85 -22.87
N GLY A 261 8.95 -18.33 -21.63
CA GLY A 261 9.62 -17.73 -20.48
C GLY A 261 9.03 -16.39 -20.02
N VAL A 262 7.77 -16.09 -20.35
CA VAL A 262 7.12 -14.81 -19.97
C VAL A 262 7.08 -14.63 -18.45
N VAL A 263 6.85 -15.73 -17.71
CA VAL A 263 6.86 -15.71 -16.23
C VAL A 263 8.22 -15.25 -15.71
N GLN A 264 9.31 -15.79 -16.26
CA GLN A 264 10.67 -15.43 -15.83
C GLN A 264 10.98 -13.97 -16.18
N LYS A 265 10.59 -13.51 -17.37
CA LYS A 265 10.76 -12.11 -17.79
C LYS A 265 10.07 -11.11 -16.85
N ILE A 266 8.86 -11.44 -16.36
CA ILE A 266 8.17 -10.62 -15.35
C ILE A 266 8.94 -10.61 -14.03
N ILE A 267 9.43 -11.77 -13.59
CA ILE A 267 10.23 -11.90 -12.36
C ILE A 267 11.50 -11.05 -12.46
N ASP A 268 12.22 -11.15 -13.58
CA ASP A 268 13.47 -10.40 -13.82
C ASP A 268 13.20 -8.90 -13.87
N LEU A 269 12.15 -8.47 -14.59
CA LEU A 269 11.73 -7.07 -14.66
C LEU A 269 11.40 -6.51 -13.28
N CYS A 270 10.71 -7.29 -12.45
CA CYS A 270 10.26 -6.86 -11.12
C CYS A 270 11.25 -7.19 -10.00
N SER A 271 12.43 -7.74 -10.32
CA SER A 271 13.43 -8.11 -9.34
C SER A 271 13.94 -6.88 -8.57
N PHE A 272 14.43 -7.11 -7.35
CA PHE A 272 15.00 -6.01 -6.55
C PHE A 272 16.20 -5.39 -7.28
N GLU A 273 17.05 -6.23 -7.85
CA GLU A 273 18.26 -5.86 -8.58
C GLU A 273 17.92 -4.99 -9.78
N ASN A 274 16.97 -5.42 -10.63
CA ASN A 274 16.54 -4.63 -11.78
C ASN A 274 15.91 -3.31 -11.33
N LEU A 275 14.84 -3.36 -10.51
CA LEU A 275 14.11 -2.15 -10.12
C LEU A 275 15.00 -1.14 -9.40
N SER A 276 15.85 -1.56 -8.47
CA SER A 276 16.74 -0.64 -7.74
C SER A 276 17.86 -0.06 -8.63
N SER A 277 18.20 -0.73 -9.74
CA SER A 277 19.25 -0.27 -10.65
C SER A 277 18.78 0.80 -11.65
N LEU A 278 17.47 0.90 -11.90
CA LEU A 278 16.88 1.83 -12.87
C LEU A 278 17.12 3.30 -12.48
N LYS A 279 17.36 4.16 -13.48
CA LYS A 279 17.62 5.59 -13.28
C LYS A 279 16.50 6.29 -12.50
N VAL A 280 15.24 6.01 -12.84
CA VAL A 280 14.07 6.56 -12.13
C VAL A 280 14.06 6.21 -10.65
N ASN A 281 14.56 5.04 -10.27
CA ASN A 281 14.56 4.58 -8.88
C ASN A 281 15.82 5.00 -8.11
N LYS A 282 16.95 5.23 -8.79
CA LYS A 282 18.19 5.74 -8.17
C LYS A 282 18.10 7.22 -7.80
N SER A 283 17.58 8.03 -8.71
CA SER A 283 17.64 9.51 -8.61
C SER A 283 16.29 10.21 -8.77
N GLY A 284 15.21 9.49 -9.08
CA GLY A 284 13.88 10.08 -9.16
C GLY A 284 13.34 10.48 -7.79
N ILE A 285 12.28 11.28 -7.82
CA ILE A 285 11.58 11.79 -6.64
C ILE A 285 10.10 11.52 -6.83
N VAL A 286 9.47 10.98 -5.80
CA VAL A 286 8.00 10.88 -5.70
C VAL A 286 7.50 12.02 -4.83
N ARG A 287 6.37 12.59 -5.22
CA ARG A 287 5.67 13.64 -4.47
C ARG A 287 4.43 13.03 -3.84
N LEU A 288 4.42 12.93 -2.52
CA LEU A 288 3.26 12.47 -1.76
C LEU A 288 2.48 13.70 -1.31
N GLU A 289 1.22 13.76 -1.66
CA GLU A 289 0.32 14.82 -1.20
C GLU A 289 -0.10 14.50 0.24
N ILE A 290 0.26 15.37 1.20
CA ILE A 290 0.12 15.16 2.65
C ILE A 290 -0.89 16.13 3.27
N GLY A 291 -1.90 16.53 2.51
CA GLY A 291 -3.04 17.31 2.98
C GLY A 291 -3.35 18.55 2.16
N ILE A 292 -4.59 19.01 2.28
CA ILE A 292 -5.11 20.18 1.56
C ILE A 292 -5.18 21.38 2.52
N THR A 293 -4.59 22.49 2.09
CA THR A 293 -4.62 23.78 2.77
C THR A 293 -5.43 24.80 1.96
N GLN A 294 -5.75 25.95 2.57
CA GLN A 294 -6.42 27.05 1.87
C GLN A 294 -5.61 27.60 0.68
N VAL A 295 -4.29 27.41 0.68
CA VAL A 295 -3.35 27.92 -0.34
C VAL A 295 -2.87 26.86 -1.33
N GLY A 296 -3.33 25.61 -1.21
CA GLY A 296 -2.95 24.50 -2.11
C GLY A 296 -2.72 23.18 -1.39
N VAL A 297 -2.14 22.22 -2.11
CA VAL A 297 -1.82 20.88 -1.58
C VAL A 297 -0.42 20.87 -1.00
N ASN A 298 -0.27 20.45 0.26
CA ASN A 298 1.04 20.22 0.87
C ASN A 298 1.64 18.94 0.30
N THR A 299 2.92 18.98 -0.06
CA THR A 299 3.60 17.82 -0.64
C THR A 299 4.85 17.47 0.16
N LEU A 300 5.08 16.18 0.31
CA LEU A 300 6.32 15.60 0.80
C LEU A 300 7.08 15.01 -0.38
N GLU A 301 8.28 15.53 -0.62
CA GLU A 301 9.18 14.96 -1.62
C GLU A 301 10.02 13.86 -0.99
N LEU A 302 10.02 12.67 -1.62
CA LEU A 302 10.82 11.54 -1.19
C LEU A 302 11.63 11.01 -2.36
N LYS A 303 12.93 10.77 -2.15
CA LYS A 303 13.78 10.12 -3.14
C LYS A 303 13.29 8.69 -3.40
N ASN A 304 13.16 8.29 -4.66
CA ASN A 304 12.68 6.96 -5.04
C ASN A 304 13.56 5.84 -4.48
N ASN A 305 14.85 6.10 -4.29
CA ASN A 305 15.76 5.13 -3.68
C ASN A 305 15.42 4.82 -2.21
N ALA A 306 14.49 5.55 -1.59
CA ALA A 306 14.00 5.25 -0.25
C ALA A 306 13.18 3.95 -0.20
N PHE A 307 12.57 3.54 -1.32
CA PHE A 307 11.82 2.30 -1.42
C PHE A 307 12.71 1.06 -1.63
N PHE A 308 13.98 1.26 -1.97
CA PHE A 308 14.94 0.19 -2.26
C PHE A 308 16.09 0.22 -1.25
N ARG A 309 16.25 -0.87 -0.48
CA ARG A 309 17.31 -0.97 0.55
C ARG A 309 18.16 -2.22 0.39
N LYS A 310 17.61 -3.39 0.71
CA LYS A 310 18.29 -4.68 0.54
C LYS A 310 17.43 -5.75 -0.14
N GLY A 311 16.10 -5.70 0.05
CA GLY A 311 15.21 -6.71 -0.56
C GLY A 311 15.46 -8.14 -0.07
N MET A 312 16.03 -8.33 1.12
CA MET A 312 16.41 -9.63 1.68
C MET A 312 15.54 -10.00 2.89
N VAL A 313 15.44 -11.29 3.19
CA VAL A 313 14.79 -11.83 4.40
C VAL A 313 15.84 -12.02 5.50
N GLY A 314 15.49 -11.70 6.75
CA GLY A 314 16.34 -11.92 7.92
C GLY A 314 17.40 -10.84 8.16
N ASP A 315 17.27 -9.67 7.52
CA ASP A 315 18.22 -8.56 7.70
C ASP A 315 18.09 -7.91 9.08
N TRP A 316 17.01 -8.19 9.81
CA TRP A 316 16.85 -7.81 11.20
C TRP A 316 18.04 -8.22 12.10
N LYS A 317 18.73 -9.32 11.78
CA LYS A 317 19.91 -9.81 12.51
C LYS A 317 21.07 -8.81 12.53
N ASN A 318 21.11 -7.88 11.57
CA ASN A 318 22.16 -6.88 11.46
C ASN A 318 21.89 -5.59 12.27
N LEU A 319 20.71 -5.47 12.89
CA LEU A 319 20.30 -4.26 13.61
C LEU A 319 19.74 -4.57 15.00
N LEU A 320 18.98 -5.65 15.16
CA LEU A 320 18.33 -5.99 16.42
C LEU A 320 19.22 -6.87 17.27
N THR A 321 19.24 -6.61 18.57
CA THR A 321 19.85 -7.54 19.53
C THR A 321 19.00 -8.83 19.63
N PRO A 322 19.58 -9.94 20.12
CA PRO A 322 18.82 -11.17 20.38
C PRO A 322 17.61 -10.95 21.29
N GLU A 323 17.71 -10.07 22.29
CA GLU A 323 16.63 -9.75 23.23
C GLU A 323 15.48 -9.02 22.54
N MET A 324 15.79 -8.04 21.68
CA MET A 324 14.78 -7.33 20.88
C MET A 324 14.07 -8.29 19.92
N ALA A 325 14.83 -9.15 19.24
CA ALA A 325 14.26 -10.16 18.34
C ALA A 325 13.33 -11.12 19.10
N MET A 326 13.79 -11.68 20.22
CA MET A 326 13.02 -12.58 21.07
C MET A 326 11.72 -11.92 21.59
N ARG A 327 11.78 -10.64 21.97
CA ARG A 327 10.59 -9.91 22.40
C ARG A 327 9.56 -9.77 21.29
N LEU A 328 9.97 -9.46 20.06
CA LEU A 328 9.04 -9.41 18.92
C LEU A 328 8.47 -10.78 18.58
N ASP A 329 9.25 -11.85 18.72
CA ASP A 329 8.76 -13.22 18.53
C ASP A 329 7.69 -13.56 19.58
N GLN A 330 7.94 -13.25 20.86
CA GLN A 330 6.96 -13.46 21.93
C GLN A 330 5.66 -12.66 21.71
N ILE A 331 5.76 -11.38 21.34
CA ILE A 331 4.58 -10.56 21.02
C ILE A 331 3.83 -11.16 19.83
N THR A 332 4.56 -11.62 18.80
CA THR A 332 3.96 -12.23 17.61
C THR A 332 3.23 -13.51 17.96
N GLU A 333 3.86 -14.42 18.70
CA GLU A 333 3.21 -15.64 19.16
C GLU A 333 1.94 -15.32 19.92
N GLN A 334 2.02 -14.47 20.94
CA GLN A 334 0.87 -14.06 21.76
C GLN A 334 -0.27 -13.46 20.94
N LYS A 335 0.04 -12.59 19.98
CA LYS A 335 -0.97 -11.94 19.12
C LYS A 335 -1.60 -12.92 18.12
N LEU A 336 -0.86 -13.92 17.67
CA LEU A 336 -1.33 -14.88 16.65
C LEU A 336 -1.96 -16.14 17.26
N ILE A 337 -1.97 -16.31 18.59
CA ILE A 337 -2.62 -17.44 19.27
C ILE A 337 -4.06 -17.62 18.74
N GLY A 338 -4.39 -18.85 18.36
CA GLY A 338 -5.72 -19.23 17.89
C GLY A 338 -6.10 -18.73 16.49
N SER A 339 -5.24 -17.95 15.82
CA SER A 339 -5.53 -17.46 14.47
C SER A 339 -5.26 -18.49 13.36
N GLY A 340 -4.43 -19.50 13.63
CA GLY A 340 -3.91 -20.41 12.62
C GLY A 340 -2.84 -19.81 11.69
N LEU A 341 -2.52 -18.51 11.83
CA LEU A 341 -1.42 -17.89 11.10
C LEU A 341 -0.10 -18.13 11.81
N THR A 342 0.86 -18.69 11.09
CA THR A 342 2.26 -18.73 11.48
C THR A 342 3.06 -17.78 10.61
N LEU A 343 3.84 -16.89 11.19
CA LEU A 343 4.95 -16.26 10.47
C LEU A 343 6.15 -17.18 10.67
N ASN A 344 6.99 -17.40 9.67
CA ASN A 344 8.16 -18.28 9.81
C ASN A 344 9.11 -17.65 10.83
N ILE A 345 8.88 -17.91 12.12
CA ILE A 345 9.80 -17.61 13.20
C ILE A 345 10.94 -18.58 12.95
N SER A 346 12.03 -18.08 12.37
CA SER A 346 13.26 -18.85 12.30
C SER A 346 13.71 -19.11 13.72
N THR A 347 13.24 -20.21 14.32
CA THR A 347 13.84 -20.77 15.52
C THR A 347 15.28 -21.12 15.15
N ASN A 348 16.21 -20.44 15.82
CA ASN A 348 17.66 -20.48 15.62
C ASN A 348 18.22 -21.79 15.05
N ALA A 349 19.16 -21.63 14.12
CA ALA A 349 20.37 -22.44 14.11
C ALA A 349 21.53 -21.50 14.46
#